data_AF-A0A7C1BNM9-F1
#
_entry.id   AF-A0A7C1BNM9-F1
#
_cell.length_a   1.000
_cell.length_b   1.000
_cell.length_c   1.000
_cell.angle_alpha   90.00
_cell.angle_beta   90.00
_cell.angle_gamma   90.00
#
_symmetry.space_group_name_H-M   'P 1'
#
loop_
_entity.id
_entity.type
_entity.pdbx_description
1 polymer ?
#
loop_
_entity_poly.entity_id
_entity_poly.type
_entity_poly.pdbx_seq_one_letter_code
_entity_poly.pdbx_strand_id
1 'polypeptide(L)'
;METGYQGPLFHLDSYEVLNTPLSGLPAGTYTIYFGVDTVMDGNVTWNSLYYKEVVFNIETTQGPIKVLFAVHVEPFLPEFGFDYGARREEMYWLRDLALTHGAKLTVASNGEFMEFVEDFGDQELVQSYLDAGFNWGTHIHPLWREGRHDWILESPDASEDLVRRIWQDNVNAVNSVIGTENNYGVAPYQCAQPLLAKMMREYGFTIQTALTEPAGIMAWENLGHYPWNPFRPSAETGKFLKEDLKQTQYILIPHYPQLEPNPGPSGPRSLGTNQKNFLMEYIEWLHWQRNGLPTKVWVFGIATHDCYNNPNRDDIETMLEWLDENFIGKTTPTGEIIAEYATATEIAKEFYQWETEHPHESSFSWEEGQPYPYTYSDMPNLLREAEYDTVIDLENTLACYRFTRENASPIYVLWSWVGEQVIDFSSQIPDQVRVYDGKGNEYISASGTLKVTEEPIFVEAN
;
A
#
# COMPACT_ATOMS: atom_id res chain seq x y z
N MET A 1 -10.05 27.79 -28.45
CA MET A 1 -8.71 28.35 -28.21
C MET A 1 -8.90 29.76 -27.72
N GLU A 2 -8.76 29.98 -26.42
CA GLU A 2 -8.58 31.34 -25.90
C GLU A 2 -7.11 31.70 -26.08
N THR A 3 -6.86 32.74 -26.88
CA THR A 3 -5.52 33.26 -27.16
C THR A 3 -5.12 34.26 -26.08
N GLY A 4 -4.05 33.94 -25.34
CA GLY A 4 -3.34 34.89 -24.49
C GLY A 4 -2.50 35.87 -25.33
N TYR A 5 -2.66 37.16 -25.02
CA TYR A 5 -2.12 38.40 -25.58
C TYR A 5 -0.76 38.43 -26.34
N GLN A 6 -0.65 39.39 -27.28
CA GLN A 6 0.46 39.71 -28.19
C GLN A 6 1.06 41.11 -27.91
N GLY A 7 2.39 41.26 -27.83
CA GLY A 7 3.11 42.54 -27.61
C GLY A 7 4.51 42.60 -28.25
N PRO A 8 5.15 43.78 -28.37
CA PRO A 8 6.32 44.01 -29.23
C PRO A 8 7.65 43.44 -28.69
N LEU A 9 8.49 42.97 -29.63
CA LEU A 9 9.83 42.41 -29.42
C LEU A 9 10.86 43.49 -28.99
N PHE A 10 11.11 43.59 -27.68
CA PHE A 10 12.37 44.13 -27.13
C PHE A 10 12.88 43.17 -26.04
N HIS A 11 14.18 43.21 -25.73
CA HIS A 11 14.87 42.34 -24.77
C HIS A 11 13.97 41.89 -23.61
N LEU A 12 13.46 40.66 -23.74
CA LEU A 12 12.74 39.98 -22.68
C LEU A 12 13.78 39.35 -21.76
N ASP A 13 13.63 39.58 -20.46
CA ASP A 13 14.23 38.69 -19.47
C ASP A 13 13.78 37.25 -19.76
N SER A 14 14.62 36.27 -19.43
CA SER A 14 14.28 34.85 -19.61
C SER A 14 12.94 34.54 -18.95
N TYR A 15 11.95 34.15 -19.75
CA TYR A 15 10.64 33.68 -19.26
C TYR A 15 10.64 32.15 -19.21
N GLU A 16 10.69 31.60 -18.00
CA GLU A 16 10.67 30.13 -17.81
C GLU A 16 9.24 29.59 -17.90
N VAL A 17 8.85 29.19 -19.12
CA VAL A 17 7.56 28.54 -19.39
C VAL A 17 7.39 27.23 -18.61
N LEU A 18 8.49 26.50 -18.38
CA LEU A 18 8.48 25.14 -17.81
C LEU A 18 8.49 25.10 -16.27
N ASN A 19 8.77 26.21 -15.59
CA ASN A 19 8.67 26.31 -14.12
C ASN A 19 7.34 26.92 -13.66
N THR A 20 6.42 27.20 -14.60
CA THR A 20 5.03 27.55 -14.28
C THR A 20 4.20 26.25 -14.24
N PRO A 21 3.54 25.91 -13.13
CA PRO A 21 2.75 24.68 -13.05
C PRO A 21 1.63 24.67 -14.11
N LEU A 22 1.75 23.78 -15.10
CA LEU A 22 0.67 23.44 -16.03
C LEU A 22 -0.14 22.30 -15.39
N SER A 23 -1.13 22.64 -14.56
CA SER A 23 -2.05 21.65 -13.99
C SER A 23 -3.25 21.40 -14.91
N GLY A 24 -3.69 20.15 -15.04
CA GLY A 24 -4.98 19.79 -15.65
C GLY A 24 -4.98 19.50 -17.16
N LEU A 25 -3.82 19.17 -17.76
CA LEU A 25 -3.78 18.62 -19.13
C LEU A 25 -4.10 17.11 -19.09
N PRO A 26 -5.11 16.62 -19.84
CA PRO A 26 -5.39 15.18 -19.97
C PRO A 26 -4.18 14.38 -20.48
N ALA A 27 -4.19 13.06 -20.29
CA ALA A 27 -3.25 12.18 -20.98
C ALA A 27 -3.31 12.40 -22.50
N GLY A 28 -2.14 12.46 -23.14
CA GLY A 28 -2.04 12.66 -24.58
C GLY A 28 -0.71 13.26 -25.04
N THR A 29 -0.55 13.32 -26.35
CA THR A 29 0.57 14.00 -26.99
C THR A 29 0.23 15.47 -27.19
N TYR A 30 1.07 16.32 -26.62
CA TYR A 30 0.96 17.76 -26.78
C TYR A 30 2.13 18.26 -27.63
N THR A 31 1.81 19.12 -28.59
CA THR A 31 2.80 19.86 -29.35
C THR A 31 2.71 21.32 -28.94
N ILE A 32 3.74 21.82 -28.25
CA ILE A 32 3.89 23.25 -28.01
C ILE A 32 4.72 23.85 -29.13
N TYR A 33 4.20 24.91 -29.73
CA TYR A 33 4.86 25.68 -30.77
C TYR A 33 5.45 26.96 -30.18
N PHE A 34 6.76 27.13 -30.31
CA PHE A 34 7.47 28.37 -30.01
C PHE A 34 7.72 29.10 -31.33
N GLY A 35 6.95 30.14 -31.61
CA GLY A 35 6.97 30.82 -32.89
C GLY A 35 7.18 32.33 -32.81
N VAL A 36 7.85 32.88 -33.82
CA VAL A 36 7.99 34.32 -34.07
C VAL A 36 7.25 34.65 -35.37
N ASP A 37 6.38 35.66 -35.32
CA ASP A 37 5.77 36.23 -36.52
C ASP A 37 6.84 36.99 -37.31
N THR A 38 7.17 36.47 -38.49
CA THR A 38 8.20 37.00 -39.37
C THR A 38 7.72 38.17 -40.23
N VAL A 39 6.41 38.36 -40.34
CA VAL A 39 5.80 39.44 -41.13
C VAL A 39 5.51 40.67 -40.25
N MET A 40 5.28 40.44 -38.95
CA MET A 40 5.05 41.49 -37.94
C MET A 40 3.95 42.49 -38.33
N ASP A 41 2.91 42.02 -39.05
CA ASP A 41 1.76 42.83 -39.46
C ASP A 41 0.62 42.82 -38.42
N GLY A 42 0.84 42.16 -37.28
CA GLY A 42 -0.15 41.99 -36.23
C GLY A 42 -1.14 40.86 -36.50
N ASN A 43 -0.96 40.09 -37.58
CA ASN A 43 -1.80 38.96 -37.95
C ASN A 43 -0.98 37.67 -38.01
N VAL A 44 -0.93 36.95 -36.89
CA VAL A 44 -0.18 35.69 -36.79
C VAL A 44 -0.92 34.59 -37.55
N THR A 45 -0.29 34.09 -38.62
CA THR A 45 -0.78 32.97 -39.44
C THR A 45 0.30 31.91 -39.57
N TRP A 46 -0.08 30.66 -39.91
CA TRP A 46 0.89 29.60 -40.17
C TRP A 46 1.90 29.93 -41.28
N ASN A 47 1.52 30.79 -42.22
CA ASN A 47 2.39 31.23 -43.31
C ASN A 47 3.34 32.37 -42.89
N SER A 48 3.06 33.07 -41.79
CA SER A 48 3.89 34.14 -41.26
C SER A 48 4.76 33.69 -40.06
N LEU A 49 4.56 32.47 -39.54
CA LEU A 49 5.25 31.96 -38.35
C LEU A 49 6.55 31.22 -38.70
N TYR A 50 7.68 31.67 -38.15
CA TYR A 50 8.85 30.80 -37.97
C TYR A 50 8.74 30.17 -36.59
N TYR A 51 8.71 28.83 -36.51
CA TYR A 51 8.54 28.16 -35.23
C TYR A 51 9.46 26.96 -35.03
N LYS A 52 9.60 26.60 -33.76
CA LYS A 52 10.10 25.31 -33.30
C LYS A 52 8.98 24.62 -32.53
N GLU A 53 8.94 23.31 -32.64
CA GLU A 53 8.01 22.49 -31.88
C GLU A 53 8.76 21.69 -30.83
N VAL A 54 8.10 21.49 -29.69
CA VAL A 54 8.47 20.51 -28.68
C VAL A 54 7.26 19.60 -28.50
N VAL A 55 7.48 18.30 -28.66
CA VAL A 55 6.47 17.28 -28.44
C VAL A 55 6.74 16.65 -27.08
N PHE A 56 5.71 16.57 -26.24
CA PHE A 56 5.76 15.80 -25.00
C PHE A 56 4.50 14.95 -24.87
N ASN A 57 4.68 13.80 -24.24
CA ASN A 57 3.59 12.92 -23.88
C ASN A 57 3.31 13.12 -22.40
N ILE A 58 2.04 13.36 -22.08
CA ILE A 58 1.54 13.21 -20.71
C ILE A 58 0.90 11.83 -20.66
N GLU A 59 1.50 10.93 -19.90
CA GLU A 59 0.96 9.60 -19.64
C GLU A 59 0.38 9.62 -18.23
N THR A 60 -0.89 9.25 -18.06
CA THR A 60 -1.46 8.96 -16.74
C THR A 60 -1.08 7.54 -16.37
N THR A 61 0.18 7.37 -16.00
CA THR A 61 0.65 6.09 -15.45
C THR A 61 0.34 6.05 -13.97
N GLN A 62 -0.14 4.91 -13.49
CA GLN A 62 -0.18 4.62 -12.07
C GLN A 62 1.24 4.76 -11.49
N GLY A 63 1.34 5.29 -10.27
CA GLY A 63 2.59 5.22 -9.50
C GLY A 63 2.90 3.77 -9.11
N PRO A 64 4.14 3.47 -8.70
CA PRO A 64 4.49 2.13 -8.22
C PRO A 64 3.70 1.79 -6.95
N ILE A 65 3.41 0.50 -6.76
CA ILE A 65 2.85 -0.03 -5.51
C ILE A 65 3.85 0.24 -4.39
N LYS A 66 3.43 0.98 -3.36
CA LYS A 66 4.27 1.28 -2.20
C LYS A 66 4.22 0.10 -1.24
N VAL A 67 5.33 -0.59 -1.12
CA VAL A 67 5.48 -1.71 -0.18
C VAL A 67 5.91 -1.14 1.17
N LEU A 68 5.00 -1.24 2.15
CA LEU A 68 5.23 -0.83 3.52
C LEU A 68 5.50 -2.05 4.39
N PHE A 69 6.65 -2.06 5.08
CA PHE A 69 6.94 -3.06 6.10
C PHE A 69 6.75 -2.45 7.50
N ALA A 70 5.63 -2.79 8.14
CA ALA A 70 5.30 -2.38 9.49
C ALA A 70 5.91 -3.31 10.55
N VAL A 71 6.31 -2.72 11.67
CA VAL A 71 6.73 -3.45 12.86
C VAL A 71 5.90 -2.96 14.04
N HIS A 72 5.08 -3.83 14.61
CA HIS A 72 4.31 -3.54 15.80
C HIS A 72 5.07 -4.08 17.01
N VAL A 73 5.51 -3.20 17.89
CA VAL A 73 6.16 -3.60 19.14
C VAL A 73 5.07 -3.79 20.19
N GLU A 74 4.80 -5.04 20.55
CA GLU A 74 3.71 -5.49 21.42
C GLU A 74 3.96 -5.21 22.92
N PRO A 75 2.94 -5.04 23.78
CA PRO A 75 3.16 -4.90 25.23
C PRO A 75 3.76 -6.18 25.84
N PHE A 76 4.27 -6.10 27.07
CA PHE A 76 4.83 -7.26 27.77
C PHE A 76 3.70 -8.00 28.50
N LEU A 77 2.94 -8.79 27.74
CA LEU A 77 1.88 -9.65 28.25
C LEU A 77 2.25 -11.14 28.12
N PRO A 78 1.62 -12.06 28.89
CA PRO A 78 1.93 -13.49 28.83
C PRO A 78 1.93 -14.09 27.42
N GLU A 79 1.04 -13.63 26.53
CA GLU A 79 0.91 -14.06 25.14
C GLU A 79 2.04 -13.56 24.21
N PHE A 80 2.68 -12.45 24.56
CA PHE A 80 3.77 -11.83 23.80
C PHE A 80 5.16 -12.12 24.40
N GLY A 81 5.18 -12.58 25.65
CA GLY A 81 6.41 -12.85 26.39
C GLY A 81 7.02 -11.58 27.01
N PHE A 82 7.93 -11.83 27.97
CA PHE A 82 8.47 -10.78 28.84
C PHE A 82 9.96 -10.45 28.59
N ASP A 83 10.59 -11.07 27.60
CA ASP A 83 12.04 -10.96 27.38
C ASP A 83 12.39 -9.74 26.52
N TYR A 84 12.65 -8.61 27.18
CA TYR A 84 13.09 -7.39 26.51
C TYR A 84 14.38 -7.59 25.70
N GLY A 85 15.34 -8.33 26.25
CA GLY A 85 16.64 -8.54 25.61
C GLY A 85 16.49 -9.26 24.28
N ALA A 86 15.73 -10.36 24.26
CA ALA A 86 15.44 -11.09 23.03
C ALA A 86 14.73 -10.22 21.99
N ARG A 87 13.69 -9.48 22.40
CA ARG A 87 12.93 -8.58 21.53
C ARG A 87 13.78 -7.45 20.95
N ARG A 88 14.70 -6.89 21.75
CA ARG A 88 15.68 -5.89 21.31
C ARG A 88 16.64 -6.44 20.25
N GLU A 89 17.13 -7.67 20.42
CA GLU A 89 17.99 -8.31 19.41
C GLU A 89 17.22 -8.57 18.10
N GLU A 90 15.93 -8.92 18.17
CA GLU A 90 15.09 -9.04 16.96
C GLU A 90 14.90 -7.71 16.23
N MET A 91 14.82 -6.58 16.95
CA MET A 91 14.80 -5.26 16.32
C MET A 91 16.13 -4.99 15.58
N TYR A 92 17.28 -5.28 16.19
CA TYR A 92 18.56 -5.15 15.49
C TYR A 92 18.64 -6.03 14.24
N TRP A 93 18.26 -7.31 14.35
CA TRP A 93 18.25 -8.23 13.21
C TRP A 93 17.35 -7.72 12.08
N LEU A 94 16.11 -7.31 12.38
CA LEU A 94 15.15 -6.87 11.37
C LEU A 94 15.59 -5.56 10.71
N ARG A 95 16.17 -4.62 11.46
CA ARG A 95 16.78 -3.41 10.90
C ARG A 95 17.86 -3.75 9.88
N ASP A 96 18.78 -4.64 10.26
CA ASP A 96 19.92 -4.99 9.43
C ASP A 96 19.47 -5.74 8.17
N LEU A 97 18.50 -6.63 8.29
CA LEU A 97 17.85 -7.28 7.14
C LEU A 97 17.18 -6.24 6.22
N ALA A 98 16.38 -5.33 6.76
CA ALA A 98 15.73 -4.30 5.93
C ALA A 98 16.77 -3.48 5.14
N LEU A 99 17.88 -3.11 5.78
CA LEU A 99 18.97 -2.39 5.13
C LEU A 99 19.64 -3.20 4.01
N THR A 100 19.78 -4.53 4.13
CA THR A 100 20.38 -5.34 3.05
C THR A 100 19.50 -5.41 1.81
N HIS A 101 18.18 -5.32 1.97
CA HIS A 101 17.21 -5.28 0.88
C HIS A 101 16.92 -3.86 0.36
N GLY A 102 17.43 -2.83 1.03
CA GLY A 102 17.01 -1.44 0.78
C GLY A 102 15.53 -1.19 1.15
N ALA A 103 14.95 -2.09 1.95
CA ALA A 103 13.61 -1.96 2.50
C ALA A 103 13.56 -0.86 3.57
N LYS A 104 12.35 -0.35 3.81
CA LYS A 104 12.10 0.70 4.78
C LYS A 104 11.11 0.23 5.83
N LEU A 105 11.48 0.39 7.10
CA LEU A 105 10.65 -0.02 8.22
C LEU A 105 9.76 1.12 8.71
N THR A 106 8.54 0.78 9.09
CA THR A 106 7.58 1.64 9.78
C THR A 106 7.27 1.02 11.14
N VAL A 107 8.00 1.43 12.16
CA VAL A 107 7.87 0.89 13.53
C VAL A 107 6.80 1.65 14.29
N ALA A 108 5.87 0.97 14.94
CA ALA A 108 5.01 1.54 15.95
C ALA A 108 5.27 0.82 17.27
N SER A 109 5.59 1.57 18.32
CA SER A 109 5.97 1.00 19.61
C SER A 109 5.01 1.34 20.74
N ASN A 110 4.71 0.35 21.59
CA ASN A 110 3.99 0.58 22.83
C ASN A 110 4.87 1.31 23.85
N GLY A 111 4.25 1.95 24.83
CA GLY A 111 4.97 2.73 25.83
C GLY A 111 5.89 1.91 26.74
N GLU A 112 5.50 0.69 27.11
CA GLU A 112 6.27 -0.18 28.02
C GLU A 112 7.64 -0.56 27.46
N PHE A 113 7.71 -0.91 26.18
CA PHE A 113 8.99 -1.17 25.51
C PHE A 113 9.93 0.04 25.59
N MET A 114 9.39 1.25 25.42
CA MET A 114 10.16 2.48 25.46
C MET A 114 10.68 2.80 26.87
N GLU A 115 9.96 2.37 27.91
CA GLU A 115 10.48 2.45 29.29
C GLU A 115 11.74 1.61 29.48
N PHE A 116 11.78 0.41 28.88
CA PHE A 116 12.97 -0.45 28.94
C PHE A 116 14.13 0.15 28.14
N VAL A 117 13.86 0.73 26.97
CA VAL A 117 14.87 1.46 26.18
C VAL A 117 15.53 2.56 27.03
N GLU A 118 14.75 3.33 27.78
CA GLU A 118 15.29 4.36 28.66
C GLU A 118 16.13 3.79 29.81
N ASP A 119 15.61 2.77 30.52
CA ASP A 119 16.25 2.25 31.72
C ASP A 119 17.54 1.48 31.43
N PHE A 120 17.62 0.82 30.26
CA PHE A 120 18.81 0.09 29.83
C PHE A 120 19.79 0.93 29.01
N GLY A 121 19.42 2.15 28.62
CA GLY A 121 20.29 3.03 27.83
C GLY A 121 20.38 2.62 26.35
N ASP A 122 19.33 2.02 25.80
CA ASP A 122 19.28 1.46 24.45
C ASP A 122 18.77 2.46 23.40
N GLN A 123 18.84 3.77 23.67
CA GLN A 123 18.39 4.80 22.72
C GLN A 123 19.16 4.76 21.39
N GLU A 124 20.37 4.19 21.37
CA GLU A 124 21.14 3.97 20.13
C GLU A 124 20.41 3.04 19.16
N LEU A 125 19.63 2.06 19.64
CA LEU A 125 18.77 1.23 18.79
C LEU A 125 17.79 2.12 18.05
N VAL A 126 17.05 2.96 18.78
CA VAL A 126 16.01 3.81 18.18
C VAL A 126 16.64 4.83 17.24
N GLN A 127 17.73 5.47 17.66
CA GLN A 127 18.44 6.42 16.82
C GLN A 127 18.93 5.79 15.51
N SER A 128 19.40 4.54 15.55
CA SER A 128 19.85 3.84 14.33
C SER A 128 18.74 3.62 13.30
N TYR A 129 17.49 3.47 13.74
CA TYR A 129 16.33 3.41 12.82
C TYR A 129 16.06 4.78 12.20
N LEU A 130 16.06 5.84 13.03
CA LEU A 130 15.82 7.20 12.57
C LEU A 130 16.91 7.66 11.59
N ASP A 131 18.18 7.35 11.88
CA ASP A 131 19.33 7.64 11.02
C ASP A 131 19.27 6.91 9.68
N ALA A 132 18.66 5.70 9.66
CA ALA A 132 18.39 4.96 8.43
C ALA A 132 17.22 5.52 7.60
N GLY A 133 16.53 6.55 8.10
CA GLY A 133 15.35 7.13 7.45
C GLY A 133 14.08 6.29 7.63
N PHE A 134 14.06 5.36 8.59
CA PHE A 134 12.88 4.59 8.95
C PHE A 134 11.91 5.43 9.78
N ASN A 135 10.67 4.98 9.90
CA ASN A 135 9.63 5.64 10.69
C ASN A 135 9.53 4.98 12.07
N TRP A 136 9.36 5.78 13.13
CA TRP A 136 9.05 5.30 14.48
C TRP A 136 7.86 6.07 15.07
N GLY A 137 6.87 5.35 15.57
CA GLY A 137 5.62 5.93 16.04
C GLY A 137 5.06 5.20 17.26
N THR A 138 3.81 5.47 17.59
CA THR A 138 3.15 4.88 18.76
C THR A 138 2.24 3.71 18.36
N HIS A 139 2.34 2.58 19.06
CA HIS A 139 1.41 1.47 18.97
C HIS A 139 0.57 1.41 20.25
N ILE A 140 -0.75 1.33 20.11
CA ILE A 140 -1.66 1.47 21.25
C ILE A 140 -2.52 0.23 21.41
N HIS A 141 -2.18 -0.56 22.44
CA HIS A 141 -3.05 -1.56 23.05
C HIS A 141 -3.85 -0.92 24.21
N PRO A 142 -4.91 -1.58 24.72
CA PRO A 142 -5.71 -1.05 25.81
C PRO A 142 -4.98 -1.15 27.18
N LEU A 143 -3.75 -0.65 27.28
CA LEU A 143 -2.97 -0.61 28.51
C LEU A 143 -2.68 0.84 28.91
N TRP A 144 -2.90 1.16 30.18
CA TRP A 144 -2.47 2.42 30.78
C TRP A 144 -1.37 2.18 31.82
N ARG A 145 -0.61 3.23 32.12
CA ARG A 145 0.56 3.14 32.99
C ARG A 145 0.18 3.47 34.43
N GLU A 146 0.23 2.48 35.32
CA GLU A 146 0.09 2.67 36.77
C GLU A 146 1.40 3.09 37.41
N GLY A 147 2.49 2.48 36.96
CA GLY A 147 3.86 2.76 37.39
C GLY A 147 4.87 2.44 36.28
N ARG A 148 6.16 2.68 36.57
CA ARG A 148 7.26 2.30 35.66
C ARG A 148 7.28 0.77 35.52
N HIS A 149 7.11 0.27 34.30
CA HIS A 149 6.95 -1.15 33.94
C HIS A 149 5.73 -1.83 34.58
N ASP A 150 4.70 -1.05 34.90
CA ASP A 150 3.45 -1.54 35.46
C ASP A 150 2.28 -1.01 34.62
N TRP A 151 1.96 -1.79 33.58
CA TRP A 151 0.96 -1.47 32.56
C TRP A 151 -0.29 -2.33 32.74
N ILE A 152 -1.42 -1.67 32.98
CA ILE A 152 -2.67 -2.33 33.34
C ILE A 152 -3.54 -2.49 32.10
N LEU A 153 -3.80 -3.75 31.75
CA LEU A 153 -4.70 -4.11 30.67
C LEU A 153 -6.15 -3.83 31.04
N GLU A 154 -6.86 -3.16 30.13
CA GLU A 154 -8.25 -2.77 30.27
C GLU A 154 -9.16 -3.50 29.29
N SER A 155 -10.45 -3.53 29.63
CA SER A 155 -11.49 -4.06 28.75
C SER A 155 -11.64 -3.20 27.48
N PRO A 156 -12.02 -3.79 26.33
CA PRO A 156 -12.41 -3.04 25.13
C PRO A 156 -13.52 -1.99 25.36
N ASP A 157 -14.34 -2.18 26.39
CA ASP A 157 -15.43 -1.25 26.79
C ASP A 157 -14.96 -0.11 27.73
N ALA A 158 -13.65 0.19 27.74
CA ALA A 158 -13.09 1.26 28.56
C ALA A 158 -13.79 2.61 28.33
N SER A 159 -13.99 3.36 29.42
CA SER A 159 -14.57 4.70 29.34
C SER A 159 -13.69 5.65 28.52
N GLU A 160 -14.28 6.69 27.94
CA GLU A 160 -13.53 7.67 27.13
C GLU A 160 -12.33 8.29 27.89
N ASP A 161 -12.49 8.59 29.18
CA ASP A 161 -11.41 9.15 30.00
C ASP A 161 -10.25 8.16 30.20
N LEU A 162 -10.58 6.88 30.30
CA LEU A 162 -9.59 5.81 30.41
C LEU A 162 -8.90 5.56 29.06
N VAL A 163 -9.62 5.57 27.94
CA VAL A 163 -9.03 5.54 26.60
C VAL A 163 -8.10 6.73 26.38
N ARG A 164 -8.51 7.93 26.80
CA ARG A 164 -7.63 9.11 26.74
C ARG A 164 -6.37 8.88 27.56
N ARG A 165 -6.47 8.32 28.76
CA ARG A 165 -5.30 7.99 29.59
C ARG A 165 -4.39 6.97 28.91
N ILE A 166 -4.94 5.89 28.36
CA ILE A 166 -4.21 4.87 27.58
C ILE A 166 -3.38 5.53 26.47
N TRP A 167 -4.01 6.41 25.68
CA TRP A 167 -3.32 7.17 24.64
C TRP A 167 -2.24 8.08 25.23
N GLN A 168 -2.56 8.85 26.26
CA GLN A 168 -1.63 9.80 26.89
C GLN A 168 -0.37 9.09 27.38
N ASP A 169 -0.54 7.96 28.06
CA ASP A 169 0.56 7.21 28.68
C ASP A 169 1.48 6.59 27.61
N ASN A 170 0.91 5.95 26.58
CA ASN A 170 1.69 5.40 25.47
C ASN A 170 2.42 6.49 24.67
N VAL A 171 1.71 7.55 24.29
CA VAL A 171 2.29 8.67 23.52
C VAL A 171 3.41 9.35 24.31
N ASN A 172 3.23 9.58 25.61
CA ASN A 172 4.26 10.19 26.44
C ASN A 172 5.51 9.31 26.57
N ALA A 173 5.35 8.02 26.80
CA ALA A 173 6.47 7.08 26.93
C ALA A 173 7.24 6.93 25.61
N VAL A 174 6.55 6.92 24.47
CA VAL A 174 7.22 6.90 23.16
C VAL A 174 7.95 8.21 22.91
N ASN A 175 7.29 9.34 23.13
CA ASN A 175 7.86 10.67 22.88
C ASN A 175 9.05 11.00 23.80
N SER A 176 9.13 10.41 25.01
CA SER A 176 10.26 10.66 25.91
C SER A 176 11.58 10.10 25.36
N VAL A 177 11.50 9.09 24.48
CA VAL A 177 12.68 8.48 23.84
C VAL A 177 12.92 9.05 22.45
N ILE A 178 11.88 9.07 21.60
CA ILE A 178 12.08 9.41 20.18
C ILE A 178 11.94 10.90 19.90
N GLY A 179 11.38 11.68 20.83
CA GLY A 179 11.02 13.08 20.59
C GLY A 179 9.69 13.21 19.83
N THR A 180 8.92 14.24 20.17
CA THR A 180 7.58 14.48 19.59
C THR A 180 7.60 14.67 18.07
N GLU A 181 8.70 15.21 17.54
CA GLU A 181 8.90 15.51 16.14
C GLU A 181 9.16 14.27 15.26
N ASN A 182 9.64 13.18 15.87
CA ASN A 182 9.92 11.93 15.17
C ASN A 182 8.76 10.95 15.21
N ASN A 183 7.76 11.18 16.08
CA ASN A 183 6.58 10.34 16.19
C ASN A 183 5.66 10.56 14.96
N TYR A 184 5.87 9.78 13.90
CA TYR A 184 5.24 10.02 12.60
C TYR A 184 3.72 9.79 12.61
N GLY A 185 3.22 8.95 13.51
CA GLY A 185 1.90 8.35 13.39
C GLY A 185 1.61 7.33 14.48
N VAL A 186 0.41 6.75 14.38
CA VAL A 186 -0.10 5.84 15.40
C VAL A 186 -0.75 4.60 14.78
N ALA A 187 -0.49 3.45 15.39
CA ALA A 187 -1.14 2.17 15.12
C ALA A 187 -2.05 1.78 16.28
N PRO A 188 -3.33 2.18 16.27
CA PRO A 188 -4.27 1.85 17.34
C PRO A 188 -4.88 0.45 17.12
N TYR A 189 -4.75 -0.44 18.11
CA TYR A 189 -5.29 -1.79 18.01
C TYR A 189 -6.83 -1.82 18.13
N GLN A 190 -7.38 -1.24 19.20
CA GLN A 190 -8.81 -1.38 19.58
C GLN A 190 -9.52 -0.05 19.88
N CYS A 191 -9.20 1.03 19.17
CA CYS A 191 -9.93 2.30 19.27
C CYS A 191 -10.87 2.49 18.08
N ALA A 192 -12.19 2.40 18.30
CA ALA A 192 -13.19 2.54 17.24
C ALA A 192 -13.69 3.99 17.06
N GLN A 193 -14.31 4.27 15.90
CA GLN A 193 -14.97 5.55 15.64
C GLN A 193 -16.27 5.71 16.44
N PRO A 194 -16.62 6.93 16.91
CA PRO A 194 -15.98 8.22 16.61
C PRO A 194 -14.78 8.56 17.50
N LEU A 195 -14.52 7.74 18.54
CA LEU A 195 -13.50 8.04 19.54
C LEU A 195 -12.10 8.09 18.95
N LEU A 196 -11.77 7.20 18.02
CA LEU A 196 -10.50 7.23 17.29
C LEU A 196 -10.24 8.61 16.65
N ALA A 197 -11.21 9.14 15.89
CA ALA A 197 -11.06 10.45 15.25
C ALA A 197 -10.89 11.59 16.28
N LYS A 198 -11.48 11.44 17.48
CA LYS A 198 -11.27 12.38 18.59
C LYS A 198 -9.84 12.29 19.13
N MET A 199 -9.33 11.09 19.36
CA MET A 199 -7.96 10.86 19.85
C MET A 199 -6.92 11.33 18.84
N MET A 200 -7.08 11.01 17.55
CA MET A 200 -6.20 11.51 16.48
C MET A 200 -6.06 13.04 16.50
N ARG A 201 -7.18 13.76 16.68
CA ARG A 201 -7.18 15.23 16.82
C ARG A 201 -6.54 15.70 18.12
N GLU A 202 -6.88 15.08 19.24
CA GLU A 202 -6.42 15.47 20.58
C GLU A 202 -4.90 15.34 20.71
N TYR A 203 -4.31 14.30 20.12
CA TYR A 203 -2.86 14.03 20.14
C TYR A 203 -2.13 14.51 18.88
N GLY A 204 -2.83 15.13 17.93
CA GLY A 204 -2.21 15.76 16.75
C GLY A 204 -1.67 14.78 15.70
N PHE A 205 -2.10 13.52 15.70
CA PHE A 205 -1.67 12.55 14.71
C PHE A 205 -2.35 12.79 13.36
N THR A 206 -1.56 12.71 12.29
CA THR A 206 -2.02 12.86 10.90
C THR A 206 -1.96 11.56 10.10
N ILE A 207 -1.33 10.51 10.65
CA ILE A 207 -1.19 9.21 10.01
C ILE A 207 -1.69 8.14 10.98
N GLN A 208 -2.72 7.41 10.59
CA GLN A 208 -3.05 6.11 11.16
C GLN A 208 -2.38 5.03 10.32
N THR A 209 -1.47 4.30 10.94
CA THR A 209 -0.80 3.13 10.35
C THR A 209 -1.45 1.88 10.88
N ALA A 210 -2.00 1.08 9.97
CA ALA A 210 -2.77 -0.13 10.21
C ALA A 210 -4.27 0.10 10.48
N LEU A 211 -5.03 -0.86 9.98
CA LEU A 211 -6.44 -1.02 10.31
C LEU A 211 -6.56 -1.40 11.78
N THR A 212 -7.53 -0.82 12.48
CA THR A 212 -7.97 -1.35 13.77
C THR A 212 -8.53 -2.76 13.57
N GLU A 213 -8.50 -3.62 14.57
CA GLU A 213 -9.01 -5.00 14.46
C GLU A 213 -10.44 -5.09 13.87
N PRO A 214 -11.44 -4.28 14.28
CA PRO A 214 -12.78 -4.30 13.66
C PRO A 214 -12.79 -3.93 12.16
N ALA A 215 -11.90 -3.04 11.74
CA ALA A 215 -11.77 -2.62 10.35
C ALA A 215 -11.10 -3.70 9.50
N GLY A 216 -10.09 -4.37 10.07
CA GLY A 216 -9.42 -5.52 9.46
C GLY A 216 -10.36 -6.70 9.25
N ILE A 217 -11.17 -7.04 10.27
CA ILE A 217 -12.21 -8.07 10.17
C ILE A 217 -13.22 -7.70 9.08
N MET A 218 -13.77 -6.47 9.10
CA MET A 218 -14.73 -6.03 8.09
C MET A 218 -14.17 -6.13 6.67
N ALA A 219 -12.94 -5.69 6.44
CA ALA A 219 -12.30 -5.78 5.13
C ALA A 219 -12.13 -7.24 4.70
N TRP A 220 -11.58 -8.08 5.58
CA TRP A 220 -11.30 -9.47 5.27
C TRP A 220 -12.57 -10.28 4.96
N GLU A 221 -13.60 -10.17 5.80
CA GLU A 221 -14.83 -10.95 5.67
C GLU A 221 -15.66 -10.56 4.44
N ASN A 222 -15.58 -9.29 4.00
CA ASN A 222 -16.43 -8.78 2.91
C ASN A 222 -15.70 -8.59 1.58
N LEU A 223 -14.42 -8.25 1.62
CA LEU A 223 -13.61 -8.00 0.41
C LEU A 223 -12.66 -9.17 0.12
N GLY A 224 -12.32 -9.98 1.13
CA GLY A 224 -11.31 -11.04 1.01
C GLY A 224 -9.86 -10.53 1.03
N HIS A 225 -9.66 -9.23 1.23
CA HIS A 225 -8.37 -8.55 1.32
C HIS A 225 -8.54 -7.18 2.00
N TYR A 226 -7.42 -6.48 2.23
CA TYR A 226 -7.42 -5.11 2.75
C TYR A 226 -7.47 -4.08 1.61
N PRO A 227 -7.98 -2.86 1.86
CA PRO A 227 -7.95 -1.80 0.85
C PRO A 227 -6.53 -1.56 0.33
N TRP A 228 -6.39 -1.28 -0.97
CA TRP A 228 -5.10 -1.06 -1.63
C TRP A 228 -4.72 0.41 -1.76
N ASN A 229 -5.58 1.33 -1.30
CA ASN A 229 -5.33 2.77 -1.41
C ASN A 229 -5.55 3.44 -0.04
N PRO A 230 -4.64 4.33 0.41
CA PRO A 230 -4.87 5.17 1.57
C PRO A 230 -6.12 6.02 1.39
N PHE A 231 -6.81 6.34 2.48
CA PHE A 231 -8.05 7.12 2.41
C PHE A 231 -8.26 7.93 3.70
N ARG A 232 -9.22 8.86 3.64
CA ARG A 232 -9.67 9.67 4.79
C ARG A 232 -10.80 8.96 5.53
N PRO A 233 -10.57 8.17 6.60
CA PRO A 233 -11.63 7.37 7.20
C PRO A 233 -12.73 8.23 7.84
N SER A 234 -13.98 7.81 7.69
CA SER A 234 -15.14 8.43 8.33
C SER A 234 -15.10 8.25 9.85
N ALA A 235 -15.62 9.24 10.59
CA ALA A 235 -15.84 9.15 12.04
C ALA A 235 -17.20 8.52 12.41
N GLU A 236 -18.00 8.09 11.43
CA GLU A 236 -19.29 7.44 11.66
C GLU A 236 -19.11 6.07 12.34
N THR A 237 -19.90 5.80 13.38
CA THR A 237 -19.84 4.54 14.12
C THR A 237 -20.09 3.35 13.20
N GLY A 238 -19.17 2.37 13.24
CA GLY A 238 -19.26 1.13 12.46
C GLY A 238 -18.98 1.30 10.96
N LYS A 239 -18.57 2.49 10.49
CA LYS A 239 -18.25 2.76 9.09
C LYS A 239 -16.75 2.77 8.84
N PHE A 240 -16.10 1.66 9.18
CA PHE A 240 -14.63 1.54 9.23
C PHE A 240 -13.93 1.74 7.88
N LEU A 241 -14.57 1.35 6.78
CA LEU A 241 -14.01 1.40 5.42
C LEU A 241 -14.60 2.53 4.56
N LYS A 242 -15.39 3.41 5.17
CA LYS A 242 -16.01 4.55 4.49
C LYS A 242 -15.06 5.74 4.48
N GLU A 243 -14.97 6.43 3.35
CA GLU A 243 -14.24 7.70 3.27
C GLU A 243 -15.13 8.89 3.66
N ASP A 244 -14.53 9.86 4.36
CA ASP A 244 -15.10 11.18 4.59
C ASP A 244 -14.17 12.25 3.99
N LEU A 245 -14.48 12.69 2.77
CA LEU A 245 -13.76 13.75 2.05
C LEU A 245 -13.79 15.12 2.76
N LYS A 246 -14.55 15.27 3.85
CA LYS A 246 -14.58 16.50 4.65
C LYS A 246 -13.66 16.43 5.87
N GLN A 247 -13.19 15.25 6.26
CA GLN A 247 -12.23 15.13 7.35
C GLN A 247 -10.82 15.41 6.82
N THR A 248 -10.07 16.24 7.54
CA THR A 248 -8.74 16.70 7.13
C THR A 248 -7.66 16.36 8.13
N GLN A 249 -8.03 15.68 9.23
CA GLN A 249 -7.11 15.45 10.34
C GLN A 249 -6.05 14.42 9.99
N TYR A 250 -6.45 13.27 9.45
CA TYR A 250 -5.54 12.16 9.25
C TYR A 250 -5.95 11.28 8.08
N ILE A 251 -5.01 10.48 7.60
CA ILE A 251 -5.24 9.39 6.63
C ILE A 251 -5.06 8.05 7.32
N LEU A 252 -5.71 7.04 6.78
CA LEU A 252 -5.45 5.65 7.09
C LEU A 252 -4.64 5.04 5.95
N ILE A 253 -3.46 4.51 6.27
CA ILE A 253 -2.67 3.67 5.37
C ILE A 253 -3.08 2.22 5.64
N PRO A 254 -3.89 1.60 4.77
CA PRO A 254 -4.51 0.31 5.04
C PRO A 254 -3.45 -0.80 5.01
N HIS A 255 -3.24 -1.42 6.17
CA HIS A 255 -2.57 -2.70 6.28
C HIS A 255 -2.97 -3.37 7.58
N TYR A 256 -2.76 -4.67 7.63
CA TYR A 256 -3.02 -5.58 8.72
C TYR A 256 -2.36 -6.96 8.54
N PRO A 257 -1.99 -7.46 7.32
CA PRO A 257 -1.44 -8.80 7.19
C PRO A 257 -0.24 -9.02 8.12
N GLN A 258 -0.23 -10.16 8.78
CA GLN A 258 0.85 -10.53 9.71
C GLN A 258 1.62 -11.67 9.08
N LEU A 259 2.94 -11.63 9.15
CA LEU A 259 3.79 -12.72 8.67
C LEU A 259 4.13 -13.68 9.83
N GLU A 260 3.10 -14.34 10.38
CA GLU A 260 3.24 -15.19 11.57
C GLU A 260 2.13 -16.25 11.73
N PRO A 261 2.40 -17.38 12.42
CA PRO A 261 1.45 -18.48 12.61
C PRO A 261 0.37 -18.24 13.70
N ASN A 262 0.20 -17.03 14.23
CA ASN A 262 -0.65 -16.73 15.40
C ASN A 262 -2.16 -16.85 15.08
N PRO A 263 -3.09 -17.24 15.99
CA PRO A 263 -4.50 -17.45 15.68
C PRO A 263 -5.40 -16.21 15.96
N GLY A 264 -4.97 -14.99 15.59
CA GLY A 264 -5.85 -13.82 15.59
C GLY A 264 -7.13 -14.01 14.74
N PRO A 265 -8.12 -13.11 14.79
CA PRO A 265 -9.39 -13.31 14.09
C PRO A 265 -9.38 -12.92 12.59
N SER A 266 -8.39 -12.14 12.10
CA SER A 266 -8.39 -11.68 10.70
C SER A 266 -7.01 -11.69 10.05
N GLY A 267 -6.99 -11.94 8.73
CA GLY A 267 -5.84 -11.66 7.84
C GLY A 267 -4.96 -12.83 7.39
N PRO A 268 -4.10 -12.59 6.37
CA PRO A 268 -3.02 -13.47 5.94
C PRO A 268 -2.06 -13.76 7.07
N ARG A 269 -1.49 -14.98 7.05
CA ARG A 269 -0.56 -15.46 8.08
C ARG A 269 0.59 -16.28 7.54
N SER A 270 0.33 -17.01 6.47
CA SER A 270 1.36 -17.67 5.72
C SER A 270 2.07 -16.71 4.77
N LEU A 271 3.32 -17.01 4.46
CA LEU A 271 4.06 -16.41 3.36
C LEU A 271 3.26 -16.46 2.04
N GLY A 272 2.72 -17.63 1.70
CA GLY A 272 1.97 -17.84 0.45
C GLY A 272 0.70 -16.97 0.33
N THR A 273 0.00 -16.69 1.43
CA THR A 273 -1.18 -15.82 1.41
C THR A 273 -0.78 -14.35 1.26
N ASN A 274 0.33 -13.92 1.87
CA ASN A 274 0.86 -12.58 1.69
C ASN A 274 1.30 -12.35 0.23
N GLN A 275 2.03 -13.30 -0.36
CA GLN A 275 2.43 -13.27 -1.78
C GLN A 275 1.20 -13.25 -2.71
N LYS A 276 0.18 -14.05 -2.41
CA LYS A 276 -1.10 -14.03 -3.12
C LYS A 276 -1.76 -12.66 -3.09
N ASN A 277 -1.85 -12.04 -1.91
CA ASN A 277 -2.51 -10.74 -1.79
C ASN A 277 -1.77 -9.64 -2.53
N PHE A 278 -0.43 -9.68 -2.55
CA PHE A 278 0.36 -8.79 -3.40
C PHE A 278 0.02 -9.01 -4.88
N LEU A 279 -0.06 -10.27 -5.33
CA LEU A 279 -0.44 -10.58 -6.73
C LEU A 279 -1.85 -10.11 -7.08
N MET A 280 -2.81 -10.21 -6.15
CA MET A 280 -4.16 -9.65 -6.34
C MET A 280 -4.13 -8.14 -6.56
N GLU A 281 -3.38 -7.40 -5.73
CA GLU A 281 -3.19 -5.96 -5.90
C GLU A 281 -2.46 -5.63 -7.21
N TYR A 282 -1.41 -6.37 -7.54
CA TYR A 282 -0.66 -6.19 -8.78
C TYR A 282 -1.53 -6.39 -10.02
N ILE A 283 -2.44 -7.37 -10.00
CA ILE A 283 -3.40 -7.60 -11.09
C ILE A 283 -4.35 -6.40 -11.25
N GLU A 284 -4.86 -5.85 -10.14
CA GLU A 284 -5.69 -4.65 -10.19
C GLU A 284 -4.89 -3.45 -10.71
N TRP A 285 -3.72 -3.19 -10.13
CA TRP A 285 -2.82 -2.11 -10.55
C TRP A 285 -2.51 -2.18 -12.05
N LEU A 286 -2.21 -3.38 -12.56
CA LEU A 286 -1.89 -3.61 -13.96
C LEU A 286 -3.09 -3.35 -14.88
N HIS A 287 -4.30 -3.70 -14.45
CA HIS A 287 -5.52 -3.34 -15.18
C HIS A 287 -5.68 -1.82 -15.26
N TRP A 288 -5.48 -1.11 -14.16
CA TRP A 288 -5.60 0.35 -14.10
C TRP A 288 -4.55 1.04 -14.96
N GLN A 289 -3.32 0.53 -14.94
CA GLN A 289 -2.22 0.99 -15.77
C GLN A 289 -2.55 0.85 -17.27
N ARG A 290 -2.92 -0.36 -17.70
CA ARG A 290 -3.20 -0.65 -19.12
C ARG A 290 -4.40 0.10 -19.67
N ASN A 291 -5.40 0.35 -18.84
CA ASN A 291 -6.62 1.04 -19.25
C ASN A 291 -6.57 2.56 -19.04
N GLY A 292 -5.44 3.10 -18.56
CA GLY A 292 -5.27 4.54 -18.32
C GLY A 292 -6.31 5.10 -17.36
N LEU A 293 -6.66 4.34 -16.32
CA LEU A 293 -7.62 4.76 -15.31
C LEU A 293 -7.05 5.89 -14.44
N PRO A 294 -7.90 6.67 -13.75
CA PRO A 294 -7.43 7.73 -12.84
C PRO A 294 -6.36 7.21 -11.88
N THR A 295 -5.32 8.01 -11.65
CA THR A 295 -4.21 7.62 -10.79
C THR A 295 -4.67 7.47 -9.35
N LYS A 296 -4.09 6.50 -8.63
CA LYS A 296 -4.21 6.35 -7.17
C LYS A 296 -2.85 6.15 -6.53
N VAL A 297 -2.77 6.33 -5.22
CA VAL A 297 -1.64 5.86 -4.41
C VAL A 297 -1.92 4.42 -4.02
N TRP A 298 -1.08 3.50 -4.48
CA TRP A 298 -1.19 2.06 -4.23
C TRP A 298 -0.31 1.65 -3.06
N VAL A 299 -0.84 0.83 -2.16
CA VAL A 299 -0.13 0.41 -0.95
C VAL A 299 -0.39 -1.05 -0.67
N PHE A 300 0.71 -1.80 -0.63
CA PHE A 300 0.75 -3.13 -0.06
C PHE A 300 1.49 -3.10 1.28
N GLY A 301 0.86 -3.54 2.35
CA GLY A 301 1.48 -3.55 3.67
C GLY A 301 1.64 -4.95 4.23
N ILE A 302 2.82 -5.22 4.81
CA ILE A 302 3.14 -6.42 5.59
C ILE A 302 3.49 -5.97 7.00
N ALA A 303 3.00 -6.66 8.02
CA ALA A 303 3.36 -6.41 9.41
C ALA A 303 4.07 -7.61 10.03
N THR A 304 4.95 -7.32 10.99
CA THR A 304 5.50 -8.29 11.93
C THR A 304 5.47 -7.73 13.35
N HIS A 305 5.66 -8.59 14.34
CA HIS A 305 5.83 -8.21 15.73
C HIS A 305 7.21 -8.62 16.22
N ASP A 306 7.84 -7.76 17.00
CA ASP A 306 9.17 -7.99 17.52
C ASP A 306 9.27 -9.25 18.40
N CYS A 307 8.19 -9.63 19.08
CA CYS A 307 8.09 -10.87 19.85
C CYS A 307 7.92 -12.14 18.98
N TYR A 308 7.52 -12.00 17.71
CA TYR A 308 7.30 -13.11 16.78
C TYR A 308 8.28 -13.14 15.61
N ASN A 309 9.24 -12.21 15.52
CA ASN A 309 10.26 -12.21 14.47
C ASN A 309 11.12 -13.48 14.46
N ASN A 310 11.70 -13.86 15.60
CA ASN A 310 12.64 -14.98 15.69
C ASN A 310 12.10 -16.31 15.08
N PRO A 311 10.87 -16.77 15.39
CA PRO A 311 10.34 -17.98 14.77
C PRO A 311 9.97 -17.83 13.29
N ASN A 312 9.87 -16.60 12.76
CA ASN A 312 9.38 -16.31 11.40
C ASN A 312 10.45 -15.68 10.50
N ARG A 313 11.73 -15.68 10.90
CA ARG A 313 12.82 -15.05 10.14
C ARG A 313 12.90 -15.56 8.71
N ASP A 314 12.83 -16.88 8.52
CA ASP A 314 12.88 -17.51 7.19
C ASP A 314 11.76 -17.01 6.28
N ASP A 315 10.54 -16.86 6.82
CA ASP A 315 9.40 -16.34 6.05
C ASP A 315 9.61 -14.84 5.72
N ILE A 316 10.11 -14.04 6.66
CA ILE A 316 10.38 -12.61 6.46
C ILE A 316 11.44 -12.41 5.38
N GLU A 317 12.55 -13.14 5.48
CA GLU A 317 13.64 -13.12 4.51
C GLU A 317 13.11 -13.55 3.13
N THR A 318 12.39 -14.67 3.05
CA THR A 318 11.84 -15.17 1.78
C THR A 318 10.84 -14.20 1.16
N MET A 319 10.03 -13.50 1.96
CA MET A 319 9.09 -12.50 1.44
C MET A 319 9.82 -11.30 0.81
N LEU A 320 10.85 -10.78 1.49
CA LEU A 320 11.67 -9.68 0.96
C LEU A 320 12.44 -10.09 -0.29
N GLU A 321 13.06 -11.27 -0.29
CA GLU A 321 13.73 -11.84 -1.46
C GLU A 321 12.77 -11.98 -2.64
N TRP A 322 11.58 -12.54 -2.41
CA TRP A 322 10.57 -12.70 -3.46
C TRP A 322 10.10 -11.36 -4.03
N LEU A 323 9.88 -10.35 -3.18
CA LEU A 323 9.55 -9.00 -3.63
C LEU A 323 10.67 -8.38 -4.47
N ASP A 324 11.93 -8.47 -4.02
CA ASP A 324 13.10 -7.91 -4.71
C ASP A 324 13.38 -8.58 -6.06
N GLU A 325 13.22 -9.89 -6.12
CA GLU A 325 13.45 -10.66 -7.33
C GLU A 325 12.42 -10.35 -8.40
N ASN A 326 11.16 -10.12 -8.01
CA ASN A 326 10.03 -10.12 -8.94
C ASN A 326 9.41 -8.74 -9.18
N PHE A 327 9.46 -7.79 -8.23
CA PHE A 327 8.65 -6.58 -8.28
C PHE A 327 9.35 -5.29 -7.89
N ILE A 328 10.17 -5.28 -6.84
CA ILE A 328 10.80 -4.04 -6.35
C ILE A 328 11.79 -3.51 -7.39
N GLY A 329 11.56 -2.27 -7.83
CA GLY A 329 12.36 -1.62 -8.87
C GLY A 329 12.30 -2.30 -10.25
N LYS A 330 11.47 -3.34 -10.42
CA LYS A 330 11.24 -3.98 -11.72
C LYS A 330 10.25 -3.17 -12.52
N THR A 331 10.36 -3.26 -13.84
CA THR A 331 9.45 -2.59 -14.75
C THR A 331 8.57 -3.56 -15.48
N THR A 332 7.36 -3.14 -15.80
CA THR A 332 6.55 -3.75 -16.87
C THR A 332 7.31 -3.70 -18.21
N PRO A 333 6.86 -4.45 -19.24
CA PRO A 333 7.40 -4.34 -20.59
C PRO A 333 7.25 -2.94 -21.22
N THR A 334 6.26 -2.16 -20.75
CA THR A 334 6.01 -0.77 -21.17
C THR A 334 6.86 0.25 -20.42
N GLY A 335 7.57 -0.16 -19.36
CA GLY A 335 8.61 0.62 -18.69
C GLY A 335 8.21 1.23 -17.35
N GLU A 336 6.99 0.98 -16.86
CA GLU A 336 6.53 1.48 -15.55
C GLU A 336 7.07 0.65 -14.40
N ILE A 337 7.54 1.31 -13.34
CA ILE A 337 8.03 0.65 -12.13
C ILE A 337 6.84 0.00 -11.41
N ILE A 338 6.96 -1.28 -11.07
CA ILE A 338 5.87 -2.06 -10.47
C ILE A 338 5.71 -1.71 -8.99
N ALA A 339 6.79 -1.79 -8.22
CA ALA A 339 6.74 -1.59 -6.77
C ALA A 339 8.03 -0.96 -6.23
N GLU A 340 7.92 -0.29 -5.08
CA GLU A 340 9.05 0.24 -4.33
C GLU A 340 8.79 0.23 -2.82
N TYR A 341 9.85 0.13 -2.02
CA TYR A 341 9.73 0.25 -0.56
C TYR A 341 9.49 1.69 -0.13
N ALA A 342 8.54 1.88 0.78
CA ALA A 342 8.19 3.19 1.33
C ALA A 342 7.89 3.13 2.83
N THR A 343 8.23 4.22 3.52
CA THR A 343 7.74 4.47 4.88
C THR A 343 6.31 5.02 4.87
N ALA A 344 5.61 4.95 6.00
CA ALA A 344 4.30 5.58 6.16
C ALA A 344 4.30 7.08 5.85
N THR A 345 5.35 7.80 6.25
CA THR A 345 5.47 9.25 5.97
C THR A 345 5.62 9.54 4.48
N GLU A 346 6.37 8.71 3.74
CA GLU A 346 6.51 8.85 2.28
C GLU A 346 5.18 8.59 1.57
N ILE A 347 4.47 7.53 1.96
CA ILE A 347 3.12 7.23 1.45
C ILE A 347 2.15 8.38 1.76
N ALA A 348 2.17 8.90 2.99
CA ALA A 348 1.29 10.00 3.37
C ALA A 348 1.57 11.27 2.56
N LYS A 349 2.85 11.59 2.34
CA LYS A 349 3.26 12.71 1.50
C LYS A 349 2.74 12.55 0.07
N GLU A 350 2.86 11.36 -0.51
CA GLU A 350 2.35 11.09 -1.85
C GLU A 350 0.83 11.18 -1.91
N PHE A 351 0.12 10.66 -0.90
CA PHE A 351 -1.33 10.79 -0.79
C PHE A 351 -1.77 12.26 -0.70
N TYR A 352 -1.12 13.09 0.10
CA TYR A 352 -1.46 14.51 0.20
C TYR A 352 -1.20 15.29 -1.08
N GLN A 353 -0.15 14.90 -1.82
CA GLN A 353 0.08 15.45 -3.15
C GLN A 353 -1.03 15.01 -4.11
N TRP A 354 -1.36 13.73 -4.13
CA TRP A 354 -2.45 13.19 -4.94
C TRP A 354 -3.79 13.88 -4.63
N GLU A 355 -4.13 14.09 -3.36
CA GLU A 355 -5.36 14.78 -2.92
C GLU A 355 -5.40 16.24 -3.38
N THR A 356 -4.24 16.90 -3.47
CA THR A 356 -4.12 18.26 -4.01
C THR A 356 -4.39 18.29 -5.52
N GLU A 357 -3.95 17.26 -6.24
CA GLU A 357 -4.13 17.10 -7.68
C GLU A 357 -5.55 16.60 -8.05
N HIS A 358 -6.24 15.92 -7.12
CA HIS A 358 -7.56 15.30 -7.29
C HIS A 358 -8.57 15.79 -6.23
N PRO A 359 -8.86 17.11 -6.18
CA PRO A 359 -9.71 17.66 -5.14
C PRO A 359 -11.13 17.07 -5.21
N HIS A 360 -11.64 16.61 -4.07
CA HIS A 360 -12.96 15.99 -3.92
C HIS A 360 -13.13 14.62 -4.58
N GLU A 361 -12.05 13.99 -5.04
CA GLU A 361 -12.09 12.62 -5.52
C GLU A 361 -11.86 11.63 -4.39
N SER A 362 -12.52 10.47 -4.47
CA SER A 362 -12.38 9.41 -3.49
C SER A 362 -11.19 8.51 -3.84
N SER A 363 -10.31 8.29 -2.86
CA SER A 363 -9.21 7.34 -3.01
C SER A 363 -9.68 5.91 -2.80
N PHE A 364 -10.49 5.68 -1.77
CA PHE A 364 -11.14 4.41 -1.50
C PHE A 364 -12.30 4.65 -0.55
N SER A 365 -13.48 4.08 -0.84
CA SER A 365 -14.60 4.06 0.09
C SER A 365 -15.47 2.85 -0.16
N TRP A 366 -15.83 2.14 0.90
CA TRP A 366 -16.75 1.01 0.82
C TRP A 366 -17.58 0.85 2.09
N GLU A 367 -18.78 0.31 1.94
CA GLU A 367 -19.68 -0.03 3.04
C GLU A 367 -20.36 -1.38 2.77
N GLU A 368 -20.71 -2.10 3.83
CA GLU A 368 -21.44 -3.37 3.71
C GLU A 368 -22.69 -3.23 2.84
N GLY A 369 -22.84 -4.17 1.89
CA GLY A 369 -23.92 -4.18 0.90
C GLY A 369 -23.65 -3.35 -0.36
N GLN A 370 -22.56 -2.58 -0.43
CA GLN A 370 -22.11 -1.96 -1.68
C GLN A 370 -21.42 -2.97 -2.61
N PRO A 371 -21.41 -2.72 -3.93
CA PRO A 371 -20.60 -3.48 -4.86
C PRO A 371 -19.13 -3.51 -4.43
N TYR A 372 -18.44 -4.57 -4.82
CA TYR A 372 -17.00 -4.68 -4.62
C TYR A 372 -16.28 -3.47 -5.24
N PRO A 373 -15.32 -2.82 -4.54
CA PRO A 373 -14.81 -1.51 -4.92
C PRO A 373 -13.71 -1.55 -6.00
N TYR A 374 -13.31 -2.73 -6.47
CA TYR A 374 -12.26 -2.93 -7.47
C TYR A 374 -12.77 -3.72 -8.70
N THR A 375 -11.94 -3.87 -9.72
CA THR A 375 -12.33 -4.39 -11.04
C THR A 375 -12.71 -5.87 -11.00
N TYR A 376 -11.93 -6.70 -10.29
CA TYR A 376 -12.08 -8.16 -10.31
C TYR A 376 -12.88 -8.68 -9.11
N SER A 377 -14.21 -8.52 -9.14
CA SER A 377 -15.10 -8.90 -8.02
C SER A 377 -15.08 -10.37 -7.63
N ASP A 378 -14.70 -11.26 -8.55
CA ASP A 378 -14.67 -12.70 -8.29
C ASP A 378 -13.28 -13.20 -7.91
N MET A 379 -12.22 -12.41 -8.16
CA MET A 379 -10.84 -12.78 -7.83
C MET A 379 -10.65 -13.12 -6.35
N PRO A 380 -11.14 -12.35 -5.37
CA PRO A 380 -11.03 -12.71 -3.96
C PRO A 380 -11.69 -14.05 -3.63
N ASN A 381 -12.80 -14.38 -4.28
CA ASN A 381 -13.51 -15.65 -4.06
C ASN A 381 -12.75 -16.84 -4.67
N LEU A 382 -12.22 -16.67 -5.89
CA LEU A 382 -11.44 -17.69 -6.59
C LEU A 382 -10.15 -18.06 -5.83
N LEU A 383 -9.53 -17.07 -5.19
CA LEU A 383 -8.25 -17.22 -4.50
C LEU A 383 -8.36 -17.29 -2.96
N ARG A 384 -9.59 -17.32 -2.41
CA ARG A 384 -9.83 -17.21 -0.96
C ARG A 384 -9.02 -18.21 -0.14
N GLU A 385 -9.14 -19.49 -0.48
CA GLU A 385 -8.46 -20.62 0.20
C GLU A 385 -7.16 -21.02 -0.51
N ALA A 386 -6.62 -20.15 -1.36
CA ALA A 386 -5.44 -20.42 -2.14
C ALA A 386 -4.17 -19.90 -1.45
N GLU A 387 -3.06 -20.60 -1.66
CA GLU A 387 -1.71 -20.25 -1.23
C GLU A 387 -0.84 -20.09 -2.47
N TYR A 388 -0.07 -18.99 -2.56
CA TYR A 388 0.94 -18.86 -3.59
C TYR A 388 1.92 -20.04 -3.51
N ASP A 389 2.30 -20.57 -4.67
CA ASP A 389 3.22 -21.69 -4.78
C ASP A 389 4.44 -21.29 -5.61
N THR A 390 4.24 -20.94 -6.88
CA THR A 390 5.37 -20.62 -7.77
C THR A 390 4.95 -19.88 -9.03
N VAL A 391 5.93 -19.28 -9.71
CA VAL A 391 5.81 -18.80 -11.09
C VAL A 391 6.05 -19.97 -12.05
N ILE A 392 5.23 -20.08 -13.10
CA ILE A 392 5.38 -21.07 -14.16
C ILE A 392 6.01 -20.39 -15.38
N ASP A 393 7.18 -20.85 -15.79
CA ASP A 393 7.83 -20.38 -17.00
C ASP A 393 7.10 -20.94 -18.24
N LEU A 394 6.38 -20.05 -18.93
CA LEU A 394 5.66 -20.32 -20.17
C LEU A 394 6.19 -19.47 -21.34
N GLU A 395 7.47 -19.09 -21.30
CA GLU A 395 8.11 -18.09 -22.18
C GLU A 395 7.97 -16.63 -21.71
N ASN A 396 8.92 -15.79 -22.11
CA ASN A 396 9.06 -14.39 -21.66
C ASN A 396 7.90 -13.44 -22.01
N THR A 397 6.89 -13.91 -22.75
CA THR A 397 5.75 -13.09 -23.19
C THR A 397 4.49 -13.35 -22.37
N LEU A 398 4.53 -14.30 -21.44
CA LEU A 398 3.43 -14.68 -20.57
C LEU A 398 3.86 -14.55 -19.11
N ALA A 399 2.93 -14.12 -18.27
CA ALA A 399 3.03 -14.31 -16.83
C ALA A 399 2.10 -15.45 -16.44
N CYS A 400 2.57 -16.34 -15.56
CA CYS A 400 1.75 -17.42 -15.03
C CYS A 400 2.15 -17.72 -13.59
N TYR A 401 1.18 -17.68 -12.69
CA TYR A 401 1.36 -17.95 -11.27
C TYR A 401 0.47 -19.13 -10.87
N ARG A 402 1.04 -20.11 -10.18
CA ARG A 402 0.32 -21.24 -9.61
C ARG A 402 0.00 -20.97 -8.15
N PHE A 403 -1.22 -21.31 -7.76
CA PHE A 403 -1.70 -21.30 -6.39
C PHE A 403 -2.22 -22.69 -6.01
N THR A 404 -1.85 -23.16 -4.82
CA THR A 404 -2.34 -24.42 -4.26
C THR A 404 -3.57 -24.17 -3.40
N ARG A 405 -4.43 -25.20 -3.24
CA ARG A 405 -5.62 -25.15 -2.39
C ARG A 405 -5.68 -26.43 -1.57
N GLU A 406 -6.06 -26.33 -0.31
CA GLU A 406 -6.21 -27.52 0.52
C GLU A 406 -7.35 -28.40 -0.03
N ASN A 407 -7.08 -29.69 -0.28
CA ASN A 407 -8.06 -30.66 -0.76
C ASN A 407 -8.72 -30.31 -2.12
N ALA A 408 -8.12 -29.44 -2.93
CA ALA A 408 -8.60 -29.07 -4.25
C ALA A 408 -7.46 -28.97 -5.27
N SER A 409 -7.81 -28.98 -6.55
CA SER A 409 -6.83 -28.78 -7.64
C SER A 409 -6.21 -27.38 -7.56
N PRO A 410 -4.96 -27.18 -8.02
CA PRO A 410 -4.39 -25.84 -8.13
C PRO A 410 -5.24 -24.92 -9.01
N ILE A 411 -5.12 -23.62 -8.77
CA ILE A 411 -5.63 -22.57 -9.65
C ILE A 411 -4.44 -21.77 -10.18
N TYR A 412 -4.50 -21.40 -11.45
CA TYR A 412 -3.44 -20.65 -12.13
C TYR A 412 -3.98 -19.27 -12.52
N VAL A 413 -3.14 -18.26 -12.45
CA VAL A 413 -3.44 -16.92 -12.97
C VAL A 413 -2.43 -16.58 -14.04
N LEU A 414 -2.91 -16.23 -15.23
CA LEU A 414 -2.07 -15.97 -16.37
C LEU A 414 -2.58 -14.86 -17.28
N TRP A 415 -1.63 -14.14 -17.87
CA TRP A 415 -1.87 -13.09 -18.86
C TRP A 415 -0.69 -12.98 -19.83
N SER A 416 -0.93 -12.27 -20.93
CA SER A 416 0.03 -11.98 -21.98
C SER A 416 0.54 -10.54 -21.90
N TRP A 417 1.80 -10.35 -22.29
CA TRP A 417 2.43 -9.04 -22.42
C TRP A 417 2.37 -8.47 -23.85
N VAL A 418 1.92 -9.25 -24.83
CA VAL A 418 2.02 -8.93 -26.27
C VAL A 418 0.72 -9.16 -27.05
N GLY A 419 -0.44 -9.03 -26.39
CA GLY A 419 -1.77 -9.27 -26.98
C GLY A 419 -2.25 -10.72 -26.88
N GLU A 420 -3.23 -11.12 -27.71
CA GLU A 420 -3.79 -12.49 -27.68
C GLU A 420 -2.75 -13.53 -28.13
N GLN A 421 -2.59 -14.57 -27.32
CA GLN A 421 -1.78 -15.75 -27.60
C GLN A 421 -2.63 -17.01 -27.43
N VAL A 422 -2.35 -18.04 -28.24
CA VAL A 422 -2.93 -19.38 -28.08
C VAL A 422 -1.83 -20.33 -27.65
N ILE A 423 -1.98 -20.92 -26.47
CA ILE A 423 -0.96 -21.76 -25.86
C ILE A 423 -1.45 -23.19 -25.65
N ASP A 424 -0.50 -24.13 -25.59
CA ASP A 424 -0.74 -25.48 -25.11
C ASP A 424 -0.47 -25.55 -23.60
N PHE A 425 -1.54 -25.51 -22.81
CA PHE A 425 -1.51 -25.60 -21.34
C PHE A 425 -1.70 -27.04 -20.83
N SER A 426 -1.67 -28.05 -21.73
CA SER A 426 -1.94 -29.45 -21.40
C SER A 426 -0.93 -30.07 -20.44
N SER A 427 0.27 -29.48 -20.35
CA SER A 427 1.32 -29.91 -19.41
C SER A 427 0.96 -29.61 -17.95
N GLN A 428 0.13 -28.59 -17.70
CA GLN A 428 -0.31 -28.20 -16.36
C GLN A 428 -1.68 -28.80 -16.03
N ILE A 429 -2.61 -28.78 -17.00
CA ILE A 429 -3.95 -29.32 -16.85
C ILE A 429 -4.33 -30.09 -18.13
N PRO A 430 -4.52 -31.41 -18.09
CA PRO A 430 -4.87 -32.19 -19.27
C PRO A 430 -6.32 -31.93 -19.73
N ASP A 431 -6.57 -32.18 -21.01
CA ASP A 431 -7.88 -32.16 -21.67
C ASP A 431 -8.59 -30.79 -21.69
N GLN A 432 -9.28 -30.44 -20.61
CA GLN A 432 -10.13 -29.25 -20.53
C GLN A 432 -9.84 -28.45 -19.28
N VAL A 433 -9.88 -27.13 -19.45
CA VAL A 433 -9.75 -26.16 -18.38
C VAL A 433 -11.05 -25.37 -18.23
N ARG A 434 -11.38 -25.04 -16.99
CA ARG A 434 -12.35 -24.02 -16.66
C ARG A 434 -11.59 -22.69 -16.54
N VAL A 435 -12.10 -21.65 -17.20
CA VAL A 435 -11.48 -20.34 -17.28
C VAL A 435 -12.45 -19.29 -16.75
N TYR A 436 -11.95 -18.43 -15.86
CA TYR A 436 -12.68 -17.28 -15.32
C TYR A 436 -11.96 -15.99 -15.70
N ASP A 437 -12.72 -14.92 -15.93
CA ASP A 437 -12.18 -13.57 -16.16
C ASP A 437 -11.97 -12.77 -14.86
N GLY A 438 -12.35 -13.34 -13.71
CA GLY A 438 -12.31 -12.68 -12.40
C GLY A 438 -13.37 -11.60 -12.19
N LYS A 439 -14.30 -11.41 -13.15
CA LYS A 439 -15.35 -10.37 -13.17
C LYS A 439 -16.76 -10.97 -13.24
N GLY A 440 -16.90 -12.28 -13.02
CA GLY A 440 -18.19 -12.98 -13.01
C GLY A 440 -18.46 -13.87 -14.23
N ASN A 441 -17.59 -13.91 -15.24
CA ASN A 441 -17.78 -14.78 -16.40
C ASN A 441 -16.87 -16.00 -16.34
N GLU A 442 -17.42 -17.16 -16.71
CA GLU A 442 -16.67 -18.41 -16.86
C GLU A 442 -16.95 -19.08 -18.21
N TYR A 443 -16.00 -19.87 -18.70
CA TYR A 443 -16.16 -20.75 -19.86
C TYR A 443 -15.22 -21.96 -19.77
N ILE A 444 -15.49 -22.98 -20.60
CA ILE A 444 -14.63 -24.16 -20.73
C ILE A 444 -13.82 -24.04 -22.03
N SER A 445 -12.53 -24.33 -21.95
CA SER A 445 -11.62 -24.37 -23.11
C SER A 445 -10.85 -25.69 -23.15
N ALA A 446 -10.42 -26.10 -24.35
CA ALA A 446 -9.41 -27.14 -24.47
C ALA A 446 -8.06 -26.61 -23.94
N SER A 447 -7.34 -27.41 -23.16
CA SER A 447 -6.05 -26.99 -22.59
C SER A 447 -4.98 -26.82 -23.68
N GLY A 448 -5.02 -27.61 -24.76
CA GLY A 448 -4.09 -27.53 -25.88
C GLY A 448 -4.23 -26.28 -26.77
N THR A 449 -5.28 -25.47 -26.57
CA THR A 449 -5.55 -24.25 -27.35
C THR A 449 -6.08 -23.13 -26.45
N LEU A 450 -5.51 -22.96 -25.27
CA LEU A 450 -5.95 -21.95 -24.31
C LEU A 450 -5.61 -20.55 -24.84
N LYS A 451 -6.63 -19.69 -24.92
CA LYS A 451 -6.45 -18.28 -25.29
C LYS A 451 -6.06 -17.47 -24.06
N VAL A 452 -4.98 -16.70 -24.18
CA VAL A 452 -4.49 -15.81 -23.14
C VAL A 452 -4.34 -14.41 -23.72
N THR A 453 -4.94 -13.42 -23.06
CA THR A 453 -4.91 -12.01 -23.49
C THR A 453 -4.13 -11.18 -22.48
N GLU A 454 -4.06 -9.87 -22.69
CA GLU A 454 -3.49 -8.95 -21.70
C GLU A 454 -4.32 -8.93 -20.42
N GLU A 455 -5.64 -9.08 -20.50
CA GLU A 455 -6.47 -9.26 -19.32
C GLU A 455 -6.18 -10.62 -18.66
N PRO A 456 -5.99 -10.66 -17.33
CA PRO A 456 -5.71 -11.88 -16.59
C PRO A 456 -6.90 -12.83 -16.63
N ILE A 457 -6.58 -14.11 -16.76
CA ILE A 457 -7.54 -15.20 -16.61
C ILE A 457 -7.12 -16.12 -15.47
N PHE A 458 -8.12 -16.70 -14.81
CA PHE A 458 -7.97 -17.67 -13.75
C PHE A 458 -8.35 -19.04 -14.30
N VAL A 459 -7.49 -20.03 -14.14
CA VAL A 459 -7.60 -21.32 -14.82
C VAL A 459 -7.49 -22.46 -13.83
N GLU A 460 -8.43 -23.39 -13.87
CA GLU A 460 -8.41 -24.60 -13.05
C GLU A 460 -8.89 -25.82 -13.85
N ALA A 461 -8.69 -27.01 -13.28
CA ALA A 461 -9.19 -28.25 -13.86
C ALA A 461 -10.73 -28.25 -13.89
N ASN A 462 -11.32 -28.62 -15.03
CA ASN A 462 -12.77 -28.63 -15.22
C ASN A 462 -13.50 -29.79 -14.53
#